data_AF-A0A2H0UK05-F1
#
_entry.id   AF-A0A2H0UK05-F1
#
_cell.length_a   1.000
_cell.length_b   1.000
_cell.length_c   1.000
_cell.angle_alpha   90.00
_cell.angle_beta   90.00
_cell.angle_gamma   90.00
#
_symmetry.space_group_name_H-M   'P 1'
#
loop_
_entity.id
_entity.type
_entity.pdbx_description
1 polymer ?
#
loop_
_entity_poly.entity_id
_entity_poly.type
_entity_poly.pdbx_seq_one_letter_code
_entity_poly.pdbx_strand_id
1 'polypeptide(L)'
;MNPRNQAKHKNMDKHSALKILIQHTYLFSPEVKSQLLNKLPELTTEEVQSLGNLLANEKKTALTKAPQRLASLEELQSQLKKKIALD
;
A
#
# COMPACT_ATOMS: atom_id res chain seq x y z
N MET A 1 24.70 23.51 -23.15
CA MET A 1 24.22 23.30 -21.78
C MET A 1 22.69 23.24 -21.81
N ASN A 2 22.08 22.09 -21.47
CA ASN A 2 20.64 21.85 -21.64
C ASN A 2 19.91 22.04 -20.29
N PRO A 3 18.97 22.98 -20.13
CA PRO A 3 18.33 23.31 -18.85
C PRO A 3 17.21 22.34 -18.43
N ARG A 4 17.25 21.07 -18.84
CA ARG A 4 16.11 20.13 -18.74
C ARG A 4 16.08 19.21 -17.50
N ASN A 5 17.00 19.36 -16.54
CA ASN A 5 17.04 18.51 -15.35
C ASN A 5 16.70 19.21 -14.02
N GLN A 6 15.84 20.23 -14.04
CA GLN A 6 15.11 20.64 -12.84
C GLN A 6 13.79 19.86 -12.75
N ALA A 7 13.89 18.53 -12.60
CA ALA A 7 12.78 17.76 -12.07
C ALA A 7 12.62 18.18 -10.61
N LYS A 8 11.79 19.20 -10.39
CA LYS A 8 11.28 19.58 -9.08
C LYS A 8 10.68 18.32 -8.46
N HIS A 9 11.43 17.64 -7.59
CA HIS A 9 10.82 16.85 -6.52
C HIS A 9 10.06 17.87 -5.68
N LYS A 10 8.83 18.17 -6.08
CA LYS A 10 7.86 18.89 -5.26
C LYS A 10 7.72 18.00 -4.04
N ASN A 11 8.38 18.35 -2.94
CA ASN A 11 8.31 17.61 -1.68
C ASN A 11 6.82 17.44 -1.39
N MET A 12 6.33 16.21 -1.56
CA MET A 12 4.94 15.89 -1.30
C MET A 12 4.72 16.12 0.19
N ASP A 13 3.72 16.92 0.54
CA ASP A 13 3.42 17.18 1.93
C ASP A 13 2.99 15.88 2.62
N LYS A 14 3.29 15.77 3.92
CA LYS A 14 3.04 14.54 4.70
C LYS A 14 1.55 14.14 4.70
N HIS A 15 0.63 15.11 4.60
CA HIS A 15 -0.81 14.83 4.55
C HIS A 15 -1.19 14.21 3.21
N SER A 16 -0.68 14.72 2.09
CA SER A 16 -0.87 14.13 0.76
C SER A 16 -0.27 12.73 0.67
N ALA A 17 0.92 12.51 1.24
CA ALA A 17 1.52 11.18 1.28
C ALA A 17 0.65 10.20 2.10
N LEU A 18 0.18 10.63 3.27
CA LEU A 18 -0.71 9.83 4.12
C LEU A 18 -2.06 9.55 3.44
N LYS A 19 -2.64 10.53 2.74
CA LYS A 19 -3.87 10.36 1.96
C LYS A 19 -3.74 9.20 0.97
N ILE A 20 -2.64 9.16 0.22
CA ILE A 20 -2.36 8.09 -0.74
C ILE A 20 -2.24 6.74 -0.01
N LEU A 21 -1.53 6.69 1.11
CA LEU A 21 -1.41 5.46 1.91
C LEU A 21 -2.77 4.96 2.40
N ILE A 22 -3.65 5.84 2.89
CA ILE A 22 -5.01 5.47 3.34
C ILE A 22 -5.87 4.97 2.17
N GLN A 23 -5.79 5.60 1.00
CA GLN A 23 -6.56 5.18 -0.17
C GLN A 23 -6.19 3.75 -0.62
N HIS A 24 -4.90 3.43 -0.63
CA HIS A 24 -4.38 2.19 -1.20
C HIS A 24 -4.14 1.06 -0.19
N THR A 25 -4.24 1.31 1.11
CA THR A 25 -4.08 0.24 2.10
C THR A 25 -5.21 -0.80 1.97
N TYR A 26 -4.89 -2.08 2.19
CA TYR A 26 -5.88 -3.15 2.28
C TYR A 26 -6.31 -3.42 3.73
N LEU A 27 -5.70 -2.73 4.71
CA LEU A 27 -5.98 -2.91 6.14
C LEU A 27 -7.39 -2.44 6.54
N PHE A 28 -7.92 -1.44 5.85
CA PHE A 28 -9.13 -0.74 6.25
C PHE A 28 -10.26 -0.97 5.25
N SER A 29 -11.48 -1.13 5.77
CA SER A 29 -12.69 -1.15 4.95
C SER A 29 -12.89 0.21 4.25
N PRO A 30 -13.68 0.26 3.15
CA PRO A 30 -13.99 1.52 2.48
C PRO A 30 -14.58 2.59 3.42
N GLU A 31 -15.40 2.18 4.38
CA GLU A 31 -15.99 3.07 5.38
C GLU A 31 -14.93 3.70 6.29
N VAL A 32 -14.02 2.88 6.84
CA VAL A 32 -12.93 3.35 7.70
C VAL A 32 -11.99 4.28 6.92
N LYS A 33 -11.69 3.95 5.66
CA LYS A 33 -10.91 4.85 4.78
C LYS A 33 -11.58 6.21 4.63
N SER A 34 -12.89 6.24 4.37
CA SER A 34 -13.63 7.49 4.22
C SER A 34 -13.58 8.32 5.50
N GLN A 35 -13.79 7.71 6.66
CA GLN A 35 -13.72 8.40 7.94
C GLN A 35 -12.33 8.97 8.23
N LEU A 36 -11.27 8.18 8.00
CA LEU A 36 -9.89 8.63 8.18
C LEU A 36 -9.52 9.78 7.23
N LEU A 37 -9.98 9.71 5.98
CA LEU A 37 -9.75 10.78 4.99
C LEU A 37 -10.48 12.08 5.37
N ASN A 38 -11.67 11.98 5.96
CA ASN A 38 -12.41 13.15 6.44
C ASN A 38 -11.75 13.80 7.65
N LYS A 39 -11.18 13.00 8.57
CA LYS A 39 -10.47 13.48 9.76
C LYS A 39 -9.03 13.92 9.48
N LEU A 40 -8.48 13.58 8.31
CA LEU A 40 -7.09 13.87 7.96
C LEU A 40 -6.66 15.33 8.17
N PRO A 41 -7.48 16.37 7.88
CA PRO A 41 -7.12 17.77 8.13
C PRO A 41 -7.05 18.15 9.61
N GLU A 42 -7.68 17.36 10.49
CA GLU A 42 -7.74 17.59 11.93
C GLU A 42 -6.59 16.89 12.67
N LEU A 43 -5.86 16.00 11.99
CA LEU A 43 -4.75 15.27 12.59
C LEU A 43 -3.55 16.17 12.85
N THR A 44 -2.94 15.96 14.01
CA THR A 44 -1.66 16.58 14.35
C THR A 44 -0.52 15.98 13.51
N THR A 45 0.60 16.70 13.45
CA THR A 45 1.81 16.21 12.75
C THR A 45 2.29 14.86 13.29
N GLU A 46 2.16 14.62 14.60
CA GLU A 46 2.56 13.37 15.24
C GLU A 46 1.64 12.21 14.86
N GLU A 47 0.33 12.43 14.82
CA GLU A 47 -0.65 11.44 14.37
C GLU A 47 -0.46 11.08 12.90
N VAL A 48 -0.24 12.10 12.05
CA VAL A 48 0.07 11.91 10.63
C VAL A 48 1.33 11.06 10.46
N GLN A 49 2.36 11.34 11.24
CA GLN A 49 3.62 10.60 11.19
C GLN A 49 3.45 9.16 11.67
N SER A 50 2.74 8.95 12.78
CA SER A 50 2.50 7.64 13.37
C SER A 50 1.66 6.74 12.44
N LEU A 51 0.54 7.26 11.92
CA LEU A 51 -0.30 6.53 10.98
C LEU A 51 0.42 6.27 9.65
N GLY A 52 1.19 7.25 9.16
CA GLY A 52 2.01 7.10 7.97
C GLY A 52 3.04 5.98 8.10
N ASN A 53 3.75 5.91 9.23
CA ASN A 53 4.73 4.86 9.51
C ASN A 53 4.08 3.47 9.57
N LEU A 54 2.92 3.36 10.23
CA LEU A 54 2.16 2.10 10.30
C LEU A 54 1.81 1.60 8.90
N LEU A 55 1.19 2.46 8.08
CA LEU A 55 0.74 2.08 6.73
C LEU A 55 1.90 1.78 5.79
N ALA A 56 3.01 2.52 5.90
CA ALA A 56 4.21 2.28 5.12
C ALA A 56 4.86 0.93 5.48
N ASN A 57 4.95 0.61 6.78
CA ASN A 57 5.49 -0.67 7.24
C ASN A 57 4.62 -1.85 6.81
N GLU A 58 3.30 -1.70 6.84
CA GLU A 58 2.43 -2.76 6.35
C GLU A 58 2.60 -2.98 4.85
N LYS A 59 2.63 -1.91 4.06
CA LYS A 59 2.88 -2.01 2.61
C LYS A 59 4.21 -2.71 2.34
N LYS A 60 5.27 -2.35 3.07
CA LYS A 60 6.58 -3.01 2.96
C LYS A 60 6.47 -4.51 3.26
N THR A 61 5.79 -4.87 4.33
CA THR A 61 5.58 -6.27 4.74
C THR A 61 4.76 -7.05 3.71
N ALA A 62 3.73 -6.42 3.13
CA ALA A 62 2.94 -7.01 2.07
C ALA A 62 3.79 -7.26 0.81
N LEU A 63 4.64 -6.30 0.42
CA LEU A 63 5.53 -6.43 -0.73
C LEU A 63 6.60 -7.51 -0.53
N THR A 64 7.14 -7.68 0.68
CA THR A 64 8.13 -8.75 0.95
C THR A 64 7.49 -10.13 0.96
N LYS A 65 6.23 -10.24 1.41
CA LYS A 65 5.50 -11.53 1.45
C LYS A 65 4.80 -11.87 0.13
N ALA A 66 4.55 -10.89 -0.75
CA ALA A 66 3.83 -11.10 -1.99
C ALA A 66 4.47 -12.17 -2.91
N PRO A 67 5.80 -12.19 -3.15
CA PRO A 67 6.43 -13.22 -3.99
C PRO A 67 6.23 -14.63 -3.45
N GLN A 68 6.37 -14.81 -2.13
CA GLN A 68 6.18 -16.10 -1.48
C GLN A 68 4.72 -16.57 -1.58
N ARG A 69 3.76 -15.66 -1.37
CA ARG A 69 2.34 -15.97 -1.54
C ARG A 69 2.00 -16.34 -2.98
N LEU A 70 2.57 -15.63 -3.95
CA LEU A 70 2.38 -15.93 -5.37
C LEU A 70 2.88 -17.33 -5.70
N ALA A 71 4.10 -17.68 -5.28
CA ALA A 71 4.67 -19.01 -5.49
C ALA A 71 3.78 -20.12 -4.89
N SER A 72 3.27 -19.93 -3.65
CA SER A 72 2.36 -20.89 -3.03
C SER A 72 1.03 -21.02 -3.79
N LEU A 73 0.51 -19.94 -4.36
CA LEU A 73 -0.73 -19.98 -5.17
C LEU A 73 -0.50 -20.67 -6.52
N GLU A 74 0.64 -20.45 -7.16
CA GLU A 74 1.04 -21.14 -8.39
C GLU A 74 1.20 -22.65 -8.16
N GLU A 75 1.81 -23.04 -7.04
CA GLU A 75 1.92 -24.44 -6.64
C GLU A 75 0.54 -25.07 -6.40
N LEU A 76 -0.33 -24.40 -5.64
CA LEU A 76 -1.70 -24.86 -5.42
C LEU A 76 -2.47 -25.01 -6.74
N GLN A 77 -2.34 -24.04 -7.65
CA GLN A 77 -2.96 -24.12 -8.97
C GLN A 77 -2.47 -25.35 -9.76
N SER A 78 -1.16 -25.63 -9.72
CA SER A 78 -0.56 -26.79 -10.38
C SER A 78 -1.10 -28.11 -9.80
N GLN A 79 -1.19 -28.21 -8.48
CA GLN A 79 -1.75 -29.38 -7.79
C GLN A 79 -3.21 -29.62 -8.17
N LEU A 80 -4.04 -28.56 -8.20
CA LEU A 80 -5.45 -28.66 -8.60
C LEU A 80 -5.60 -29.09 -10.07
N LYS A 81 -4.80 -28.55 -10.98
CA LYS A 81 -4.81 -28.95 -12.39
C LYS A 81 -4.44 -30.43 -12.57
N LYS A 82 -3.44 -30.92 -11.85
CA LYS A 82 -3.07 -32.35 -11.87
C LYS A 82 -4.21 -33.23 -11.38
N LYS A 83 -4.89 -32.83 -10.31
CA LYS A 83 -6.01 -33.59 -9.74
C LYS A 83 -7.18 -33.67 -10.72
N ILE A 84 -7.54 -32.56 -11.35
CA ILE A 84 -8.61 -32.53 -12.38
C ILE A 84 -8.24 -33.36 -13.61
N ALA A 85 -6.96 -33.44 -13.98
CA ALA A 85 -6.52 -34.24 -15.12
C ALA A 85 -6.45 -35.76 -14.83
N LEU A 86 -6.65 -36.17 -13.57
CA LEU A 86 -6.63 -37.58 -13.13
C LEU A 86 -8.03 -38.14 -12.86
N ASP A 87 -9.06 -37.30 -12.89
CA ASP A 87 -10.49 -37.66 -12.82
C ASP A 87 -11.10 -37.69 -14.23
#